data_AF-A0A846GZ89-F1
#
_entry.id   AF-A0A846GZ89-F1
#
_cell.length_a   1.000
_cell.length_b   1.000
_cell.length_c   1.000
_cell.angle_alpha   90.00
_cell.angle_beta   90.00
_cell.angle_gamma   90.00
#
_symmetry.space_group_name_H-M   'P 1'
#
loop_
_entity.id
_entity.type
_entity.pdbx_description
1 polymer ?
#
loop_
_entity_poly.entity_id
_entity_poly.type
_entity_poly.pdbx_seq_one_letter_code
_entity_poly.pdbx_strand_id
1 'polypeptide(L)'
;MTIQILQTTKDKADIQFSIDDLLILNNALNEVCNGIKLSEFSTRMGASREEVKILLKSINKLIHALRSSETLDVRLADKEGKLK
;
A
#
# COMPACT_ATOMS: atom_id res chain seq x y z
N MET A 1 -1.41 -11.89 13.59
CA MET A 1 -0.83 -10.59 13.22
C MET A 1 0.67 -10.78 13.13
N THR A 2 1.17 -11.14 11.95
CA THR A 2 2.60 -11.39 11.76
C THR A 2 2.98 -10.88 10.39
N ILE A 3 3.62 -9.72 10.37
CA ILE A 3 4.28 -9.20 9.18
C ILE A 3 5.58 -9.98 8.99
N GLN A 4 5.83 -10.48 7.78
CA GLN A 4 7.07 -11.20 7.46
C GLN A 4 7.80 -10.51 6.32
N ILE A 5 9.10 -10.32 6.46
CA ILE A 5 9.95 -9.83 5.37
C ILE A 5 10.38 -11.05 4.54
N LEU A 6 10.04 -11.04 3.25
CA LEU A 6 10.36 -12.11 2.32
C LEU A 6 11.72 -11.88 1.65
N GLN A 7 11.96 -10.64 1.18
CA GLN A 7 13.19 -10.24 0.50
C GLN A 7 13.52 -8.77 0.77
N THR A 8 14.80 -8.42 0.71
CA THR A 8 15.27 -7.04 0.84
C THR A 8 16.42 -6.77 -0.13
N THR A 9 16.41 -5.58 -0.71
CA THR A 9 17.54 -4.98 -1.43
C THR A 9 17.89 -3.65 -0.77
N LYS A 10 18.81 -2.89 -1.36
CA LYS A 10 19.16 -1.56 -0.86
C LYS A 10 17.96 -0.59 -0.85
N ASP A 11 17.07 -0.68 -1.84
CA ASP A 11 16.03 0.33 -2.06
C ASP A 11 14.60 -0.25 -2.03
N LYS A 12 14.44 -1.57 -1.85
CA LYS A 12 13.14 -2.26 -1.87
C LYS A 12 13.09 -3.39 -0.85
N ALA A 13 11.88 -3.66 -0.34
CA ALA A 13 11.59 -4.82 0.48
C ALA A 13 10.26 -5.44 0.06
N ASP A 14 10.23 -6.77 -0.01
CA ASP A 14 9.01 -7.54 -0.21
C ASP A 14 8.53 -8.03 1.15
N ILE A 15 7.32 -7.62 1.52
CA ILE A 15 6.74 -7.89 2.83
C ILE A 15 5.42 -8.63 2.64
N GLN A 16 5.26 -9.73 3.35
CA GLN A 16 4.00 -10.46 3.44
C GLN A 16 3.15 -9.88 4.57
N PHE A 17 1.91 -9.58 4.24
CA PHE A 17 0.90 -9.10 5.18
C PHE A 17 -0.26 -10.09 5.25
N SER A 18 -0.85 -10.25 6.43
CA SER A 18 -2.18 -10.84 6.55
C SER A 18 -3.25 -9.83 6.11
N ILE A 19 -4.46 -10.30 5.84
CA ILE A 19 -5.58 -9.42 5.48
C ILE A 19 -5.91 -8.42 6.60
N ASP A 20 -5.73 -8.84 7.87
CA ASP A 20 -5.97 -8.00 9.04
C ASP A 20 -4.92 -6.89 9.14
N ASP A 21 -3.65 -7.19 8.84
CA ASP A 21 -2.58 -6.18 8.81
C ASP A 21 -2.85 -5.13 7.73
N LEU A 22 -3.30 -5.57 6.54
CA LEU A 22 -3.68 -4.67 5.45
C LEU A 22 -4.87 -3.78 5.82
N LEU A 23 -5.88 -4.32 6.52
CA LEU A 23 -7.03 -3.55 7.00
C LEU A 23 -6.60 -2.46 7.99
N ILE A 24 -5.70 -2.77 8.92
CA ILE A 24 -5.13 -1.79 9.86
C ILE A 24 -4.40 -0.68 9.10
N LEU A 25 -3.52 -1.05 8.16
CA LEU A 25 -2.77 -0.10 7.36
C LEU A 25 -3.71 0.79 6.53
N ASN A 26 -4.72 0.21 5.87
CA ASN A 26 -5.74 0.94 5.12
C ASN A 26 -6.48 1.97 6.00
N ASN A 27 -6.89 1.57 7.21
CA ASN A 27 -7.59 2.45 8.13
C ASN A 27 -6.70 3.59 8.62
N ALA A 28 -5.43 3.30 8.96
CA ALA A 28 -4.47 4.32 9.36
C ALA A 28 -4.24 5.35 8.23
N LEU A 29 -4.04 4.88 6.99
CA LEU A 29 -3.88 5.75 5.82
C LEU A 29 -5.14 6.57 5.53
N ASN A 30 -6.32 5.98 5.69
CA ASN A 30 -7.59 6.68 5.53
C ASN A 30 -7.77 7.77 6.59
N GLU A 31 -7.39 7.50 7.84
CA GLU A 31 -7.50 8.45 8.95
C GLU A 31 -6.63 9.68 8.70
N VAL A 32 -5.34 9.50 8.38
CA VAL A 32 -4.46 10.64 8.10
C VAL A 32 -4.89 11.40 6.82
N CYS A 33 -5.44 10.69 5.83
CA CYS A 33 -5.91 11.31 4.59
C CYS A 33 -7.21 12.11 4.75
N ASN A 34 -8.15 11.61 5.58
CA ASN A 34 -9.54 12.05 5.56
C ASN A 34 -10.16 12.25 6.95
N GLY A 35 -9.72 11.49 7.97
CA GLY A 35 -10.34 11.47 9.30
C GLY A 35 -9.78 12.51 10.28
N ILE A 36 -8.49 12.84 10.18
CA ILE A 36 -7.86 13.88 11.01
C ILE A 36 -7.26 15.02 10.19
N LYS A 37 -7.31 16.22 10.77
CA LYS A 37 -6.56 17.37 10.28
C LYS A 37 -5.13 17.30 10.80
N LEU A 38 -4.26 16.66 10.02
CA LEU A 38 -2.83 16.61 10.31
C LEU A 38 -2.12 17.86 9.76
N SER A 39 -1.58 18.71 10.64
CA SER A 39 -0.72 19.83 10.26
C SER A 39 0.62 19.31 9.74
N GLU A 40 1.24 20.03 8.79
CA GLU A 40 2.54 19.67 8.22
C GLU A 40 2.56 18.23 7.66
N PHE A 41 1.48 17.85 6.98
CA PHE A 41 1.23 16.49 6.50
C PHE A 41 2.46 15.89 5.81
N SER A 42 3.04 16.60 4.83
CA SER A 42 4.16 16.09 4.04
C SER A 42 5.40 15.80 4.88
N THR A 43 5.70 16.64 5.87
CA THR A 43 6.83 16.45 6.78
C THR A 43 6.60 15.24 7.68
N ARG A 44 5.39 15.09 8.23
CA ARG A 44 5.07 14.00 9.17
C ARG A 44 4.96 12.63 8.49
N MET A 45 4.42 12.62 7.28
CA MET A 45 4.24 11.39 6.50
C MET A 45 5.48 11.04 5.67
N GLY A 46 6.39 11.99 5.45
CA GLY A 46 7.49 11.84 4.50
C GLY A 46 7.02 11.75 3.04
N ALA A 47 5.77 12.12 2.75
CA ALA A 47 5.15 12.04 1.43
C ALA A 47 4.00 13.05 1.32
N SER A 48 3.74 13.53 0.11
CA SER A 48 2.58 14.39 -0.18
C SER A 48 1.26 13.67 0.09
N ARG A 49 0.19 14.43 0.33
CA ARG A 49 -1.15 13.86 0.54
C ARG A 49 -1.63 13.06 -0.66
N GLU A 50 -1.27 13.49 -1.86
CA GLU A 50 -1.59 12.84 -3.12
C GLU A 50 -0.91 11.47 -3.23
N GLU A 51 0.38 11.36 -2.90
CA GLU A 51 1.11 10.09 -2.87
C GLU A 51 0.51 9.11 -1.87
N VAL A 52 0.18 9.58 -0.66
CA VAL A 52 -0.45 8.75 0.37
C VAL A 52 -1.85 8.29 -0.06
N LYS A 53 -2.63 9.14 -0.76
CA LYS A 53 -3.92 8.75 -1.33
C LYS A 53 -3.80 7.71 -2.44
N ILE A 54 -2.74 7.76 -3.25
CA ILE A 54 -2.46 6.72 -4.26
C ILE A 54 -2.17 5.39 -3.57
N LEU A 55 -1.32 5.41 -2.54
CA LEU A 55 -1.01 4.22 -1.74
C LEU A 55 -2.27 3.61 -1.08
N LEU A 56 -3.10 4.45 -0.46
CA LEU A 56 -4.38 4.03 0.13
C LEU A 56 -5.28 3.32 -0.89
N LYS A 57 -5.41 3.87 -2.10
CA LYS A 57 -6.21 3.24 -3.18
C LYS A 57 -5.64 1.89 -3.59
N SER A 58 -4.33 1.75 -3.69
CA SER A 58 -3.67 0.48 -4.05
C SER A 58 -3.91 -0.59 -2.98
N ILE A 59 -3.77 -0.25 -1.70
CA ILE A 59 -4.03 -1.18 -0.60
C ILE A 59 -5.51 -1.55 -0.52
N ASN A 60 -6.42 -0.60 -0.71
CA ASN A 60 -7.85 -0.87 -0.74
C ASN A 60 -8.22 -1.87 -1.84
N LYS A 61 -7.67 -1.69 -3.06
CA LYS A 61 -7.83 -2.65 -4.16
C LYS A 61 -7.28 -4.03 -3.82
N LEU A 62 -6.10 -4.10 -3.20
CA LEU A 62 -5.50 -5.36 -2.76
C LEU A 62 -6.39 -6.09 -1.74
N ILE A 63 -6.97 -5.37 -0.77
CA ILE A 63 -7.89 -5.96 0.21
C ILE A 63 -9.16 -6.48 -0.47
N HIS A 64 -9.73 -5.70 -1.41
CA HIS A 64 -10.87 -6.15 -2.19
C HIS A 64 -10.53 -7.45 -2.93
N ALA A 65 -9.38 -7.48 -3.61
CA ALA A 65 -8.87 -8.65 -4.31
C ALA A 65 -8.81 -9.89 -3.43
N LEU A 66 -8.25 -9.78 -2.23
CA LEU A 66 -8.05 -10.90 -1.31
C LEU A 66 -9.37 -11.42 -0.72
N ARG A 67 -10.43 -10.59 -0.74
CA ARG A 67 -11.76 -10.93 -0.20
C ARG A 67 -12.71 -11.52 -1.24
N SER A 68 -12.68 -11.00 -2.47
CA SER A 68 -13.22 -11.73 -3.62
C SER A 68 -12.35 -12.97 -3.82
N SER A 69 -12.89 -14.16 -4.08
CA SER A 69 -12.05 -15.35 -4.36
C SER A 69 -11.28 -15.27 -5.70
N GLU A 70 -10.95 -14.06 -6.15
CA GLU A 70 -10.21 -13.72 -7.36
C GLU A 70 -8.81 -13.24 -6.98
N THR A 71 -7.79 -14.06 -7.28
CA THR A 71 -6.40 -13.66 -7.14
C THR A 71 -6.08 -12.54 -8.14
N LEU A 72 -5.87 -11.30 -7.68
CA LEU A 72 -5.31 -10.25 -8.53
C LEU A 72 -3.80 -10.49 -8.68
N ASP A 73 -3.37 -10.87 -9.90
CA ASP A 73 -1.95 -10.84 -10.26
C ASP A 73 -1.51 -9.37 -10.38
N VAL A 74 -0.99 -8.83 -9.28
CA VAL A 74 -0.51 -7.43 -9.18
C VAL A 74 0.79 -7.17 -9.96
N ARG A 75 1.32 -8.15 -10.71
CA ARG A 75 2.51 -7.98 -11.58
C ARG A 75 2.31 -7.05 -12.79
N LEU A 76 1.17 -6.37 -12.92
CA LEU A 76 0.86 -5.52 -14.10
C LEU A 76 0.98 -4.00 -13.88
N ALA A 77 1.58 -3.53 -12.78
CA ALA A 77 1.85 -2.10 -12.60
C ALA A 77 3.20 -1.61 -13.14
N ASP A 78 4.05 -2.50 -13.68
CA ASP A 78 5.28 -2.11 -14.35
C ASP A 78 5.07 -2.17 -15.87
N LYS A 79 4.67 -1.04 -16.46
CA LYS A 79 4.78 -0.81 -17.91
C LYS A 79 5.70 0.37 -18.20
N GLU A 80 6.98 0.10 -18.12
CA GLU A 80 7.98 0.51 -19.10
C GLU A 80 8.80 -0.77 -19.37
N GLY A 81 8.93 -1.37 -20.55
CA GLY A 81 8.71 -0.90 -21.90
C GLY A 81 9.87 -1.36 -22.78
N LYS A 82 10.02 -2.67 -23.04
CA LYS A 82 10.43 -3.29 -24.33
C LYS A 82 10.76 -4.80 -24.20
N LEU A 83 10.19 -5.57 -25.13
CA LEU A 83 10.58 -6.94 -25.47
C LEU A 83 11.50 -6.89 -26.71
N LYS A 84 12.58 -7.69 -26.64
CA LYS A 84 13.69 -7.90 -27.58
C LYS A 84 14.76 -6.81 -27.63
#